data_AF-A0A949MIV8-F1
#
_entry.id   AF-A0A949MIV8-F1
#
_cell.length_a   1.000
_cell.length_b   1.000
_cell.length_c   1.000
_cell.angle_alpha   90.00
_cell.angle_beta   90.00
_cell.angle_gamma   90.00
#
_symmetry.space_group_name_H-M   'P 1'
#
loop_
_entity.id
_entity.type
_entity.pdbx_description
1 polymer ?
#
loop_
_entity_poly.entity_id
_entity_poly.type
_entity_poly.pdbx_seq_one_letter_code
_entity_poly.pdbx_strand_id
1 'polypeptide(L)'
;MNNHEGINPGLEHIQGLVPYEVSLAKAKQLYEKYWEQIAQRQREKDPYGRGLKLNTVPEETLKHYNGHGITRGGVEENLAALLNILTNKTIKGWEAPLKSNDGHDAWTGGDFMIISHPDSTLSIREGGKVKKINDLGMEVNIGGVIVAPRMTPIIEELKKLFPNVEIVSGEDAPKYLSSKIKS
;
A
#
# COMPACT_ATOMS: atom_id res chain seq x y z
N MET A 1 -31.69 -38.24 9.44
CA MET A 1 -31.53 -36.87 8.89
C MET A 1 -30.40 -36.24 9.68
N ASN A 2 -29.20 -36.20 9.10
CA ASN A 2 -27.99 -35.73 9.75
C ASN A 2 -27.79 -34.26 9.36
N ASN A 3 -28.00 -33.33 10.30
CA ASN A 3 -27.49 -31.98 10.18
C ASN A 3 -26.24 -31.88 11.06
N HIS A 4 -25.09 -32.22 10.47
CA HIS A 4 -23.80 -31.81 10.99
C HIS A 4 -23.62 -30.33 10.62
N GLU A 5 -23.80 -29.44 11.59
CA GLU A 5 -23.23 -28.11 11.53
C GLU A 5 -21.71 -28.27 11.55
N GLY A 6 -21.11 -28.18 10.37
CA GLY A 6 -19.67 -28.16 10.19
C GLY A 6 -19.10 -26.88 10.79
N ILE A 7 -18.59 -26.98 12.01
CA ILE A 7 -17.62 -26.04 12.55
C ILE A 7 -16.43 -26.06 11.58
N ASN A 8 -16.25 -24.97 10.84
CA ASN A 8 -15.16 -24.81 9.88
C ASN A 8 -13.82 -24.79 10.65
N PRO A 9 -12.97 -25.83 10.59
CA PRO A 9 -11.82 -25.98 11.48
C PRO A 9 -10.60 -25.14 11.05
N GLY A 10 -10.80 -24.12 10.20
CA GLY A 10 -9.73 -23.33 9.59
C GLY A 10 -9.47 -21.95 10.22
N LEU A 11 -9.98 -21.66 11.41
CA LEU A 11 -9.68 -20.42 12.14
C LEU A 11 -8.82 -20.75 13.36
N GLU A 12 -7.65 -21.35 13.10
CA GLU A 12 -6.59 -21.28 14.09
C GLU A 12 -6.16 -19.81 14.20
N HIS A 13 -6.45 -19.20 15.35
CA HIS A 13 -5.95 -17.89 15.73
C HIS A 13 -4.42 -17.88 15.61
N ILE A 14 -3.88 -17.37 14.51
CA ILE A 14 -2.46 -17.01 14.44
C ILE A 14 -2.27 -15.83 15.39
N GLN A 15 -1.81 -16.11 16.61
CA GLN A 15 -1.45 -15.09 17.60
C GLN A 15 -0.55 -14.03 16.93
N GLY A 16 -0.99 -12.77 16.93
CA GLY A 16 -0.19 -11.62 16.51
C GLY A 16 -0.58 -10.96 15.18
N LEU A 17 -1.48 -11.54 14.37
CA LEU A 17 -1.98 -10.90 13.14
C LEU A 17 -3.29 -10.12 13.38
N VAL A 18 -3.44 -8.98 12.72
CA VAL A 18 -4.63 -8.12 12.79
C VAL A 18 -5.59 -8.44 11.64
N PRO A 19 -6.85 -8.85 11.92
CA PRO A 19 -7.85 -9.11 10.89
C PRO A 19 -8.19 -7.88 10.05
N TYR A 20 -8.64 -8.10 8.81
CA TYR A 20 -8.99 -7.02 7.89
C TYR A 20 -10.10 -6.12 8.43
N GLU A 21 -11.07 -6.70 9.15
CA GLU A 21 -12.23 -6.03 9.72
C GLU A 21 -11.83 -4.96 10.75
N VAL A 22 -10.76 -5.22 11.50
CA VAL A 22 -10.19 -4.23 12.45
C VAL A 22 -9.60 -3.05 11.69
N SER A 23 -8.87 -3.33 10.61
CA SER A 23 -8.32 -2.29 9.73
C SER A 23 -9.43 -1.51 9.02
N LEU A 24 -10.52 -2.17 8.62
CA LEU A 24 -11.67 -1.53 7.98
C LEU A 24 -12.42 -0.59 8.93
N ALA A 25 -12.67 -1.01 10.18
CA ALA A 25 -13.29 -0.15 11.17
C ALA A 25 -12.46 1.12 11.41
N LYS A 26 -11.13 1.00 11.50
CA LYS A 26 -10.23 2.15 11.65
C LYS A 26 -10.21 3.02 10.39
N ALA A 27 -10.20 2.42 9.21
CA ALA A 27 -10.22 3.14 7.94
C ALA A 27 -11.49 4.00 7.80
N LYS A 28 -12.65 3.47 8.16
CA LYS A 28 -13.93 4.21 8.16
C LYS A 28 -13.88 5.43 9.07
N GLN A 29 -13.39 5.26 10.31
CA GLN A 29 -13.23 6.39 11.25
C GLN A 29 -12.29 7.47 10.71
N LEU A 30 -11.18 7.07 10.08
CA LEU A 30 -10.26 8.02 9.46
C LEU A 30 -10.89 8.71 8.27
N TYR A 31 -11.54 7.97 7.39
CA TYR A 31 -12.18 8.54 6.21
C TYR A 31 -13.27 9.54 6.62
N GLU A 32 -14.16 9.17 7.55
CA GLU A 32 -15.19 10.05 8.11
C GLU A 32 -14.59 11.30 8.77
N LYS A 33 -13.46 11.20 9.46
CA LYS A 33 -12.80 12.37 10.06
C LYS A 33 -12.29 13.36 9.01
N TYR A 34 -11.90 12.90 7.82
CA TYR A 34 -11.20 13.71 6.81
C TYR A 34 -11.96 13.86 5.48
N TRP A 35 -13.21 13.37 5.37
CA TRP A 35 -13.91 13.23 4.09
C TRP A 35 -14.06 14.56 3.34
N GLU A 36 -14.37 15.66 4.04
CA GLU A 36 -14.55 16.98 3.42
C GLU A 36 -13.26 17.47 2.78
N GLN A 37 -12.14 17.30 3.49
CA GLN A 37 -10.81 17.71 3.03
C GLN A 37 -10.34 16.84 1.87
N ILE A 38 -10.61 15.54 1.92
CA ILE A 38 -10.33 14.61 0.82
C ILE A 38 -11.15 14.98 -0.41
N ALA A 39 -12.45 15.25 -0.25
CA ALA A 39 -13.34 15.64 -1.34
C ALA A 39 -12.91 16.98 -1.96
N GLN A 40 -12.51 17.95 -1.15
CA GLN A 40 -11.94 19.21 -1.62
C GLN A 40 -10.65 18.97 -2.42
N ARG A 41 -9.69 18.23 -1.86
CA ARG A 41 -8.42 17.93 -2.53
C ARG A 41 -8.62 17.13 -3.81
N GLN A 42 -9.61 16.25 -3.88
CA GLN A 42 -9.94 15.54 -5.11
C GLN A 42 -10.36 16.53 -6.21
N ARG A 43 -11.23 17.50 -5.91
CA ARG A 43 -11.61 18.53 -6.90
C ARG A 43 -10.42 19.36 -7.38
N GLU A 44 -9.49 19.68 -6.49
CA GLU A 44 -8.35 20.56 -6.79
C GLU A 44 -7.18 19.85 -7.51
N LYS A 45 -6.84 18.64 -7.08
CA LYS A 45 -5.58 17.98 -7.43
C LYS A 45 -5.77 16.71 -8.25
N ASP A 46 -6.92 16.07 -8.14
CA ASP A 46 -7.21 14.84 -8.86
C ASP A 46 -8.68 14.73 -9.30
N PRO A 47 -9.18 15.67 -10.13
CA PRO A 47 -10.59 15.76 -10.48
C PRO A 47 -11.10 14.53 -11.26
N TYR A 48 -10.19 13.71 -11.77
CA TYR A 48 -10.49 12.49 -12.53
C TYR A 48 -10.17 11.20 -11.77
N GLY A 49 -9.76 11.29 -10.50
CA GLY A 49 -9.44 10.12 -9.68
C GLY A 49 -8.26 9.29 -10.21
N ARG A 50 -7.34 9.90 -10.95
CA ARG A 50 -6.23 9.23 -11.64
C ARG A 50 -5.14 8.69 -10.69
N GLY A 51 -5.24 8.94 -9.39
CA GLY A 51 -4.41 8.27 -8.38
C GLY A 51 -2.99 8.82 -8.32
N LEU A 52 -2.00 7.93 -8.18
CA LEU A 52 -0.60 8.30 -8.09
C LEU A 52 -0.01 8.56 -9.48
N LYS A 53 0.44 9.80 -9.70
CA LYS A 53 1.11 10.23 -10.93
C LYS A 53 2.62 10.25 -10.72
N LEU A 54 3.27 9.14 -11.06
CA LEU A 54 4.73 9.01 -11.01
C LEU A 54 5.41 9.39 -12.35
N ASN A 55 4.64 9.86 -13.34
CA ASN A 55 5.15 10.24 -14.66
C ASN A 55 6.09 11.47 -14.64
N THR A 56 6.18 12.18 -13.52
CA THR A 56 7.14 13.27 -13.29
C THR A 56 8.47 12.79 -12.73
N VAL A 57 8.58 11.50 -12.37
CA VAL A 57 9.80 10.87 -11.88
C VAL A 57 10.57 10.33 -13.07
N PRO A 58 11.89 10.58 -13.19
CA PRO A 58 12.70 9.97 -14.24
C PRO A 58 12.60 8.46 -14.21
N GLU A 59 12.50 7.85 -15.39
CA GLU A 59 12.38 6.39 -15.52
C GLU A 59 13.55 5.65 -14.86
N GLU A 60 14.77 6.16 -15.01
CA GLU A 60 15.96 5.59 -14.36
C GLU A 60 15.82 5.58 -12.83
N THR A 61 15.18 6.59 -12.24
CA THR A 61 14.87 6.60 -10.80
C THR A 61 13.82 5.54 -10.43
N LEU A 62 12.79 5.36 -11.24
CA LEU A 62 11.71 4.40 -10.97
C LEU A 62 12.18 2.94 -11.05
N LYS A 63 13.15 2.62 -11.91
CA LYS A 63 13.70 1.26 -12.08
C LYS A 63 14.35 0.69 -10.81
N HIS A 64 14.76 1.54 -9.87
CA HIS A 64 15.32 1.12 -8.59
C HIS A 64 14.27 0.60 -7.59
N TYR A 65 12.97 0.66 -7.90
CA TYR A 65 11.91 0.33 -6.96
C TYR A 65 10.94 -0.68 -7.53
N ASN A 66 10.47 -1.58 -6.66
CA ASN A 66 9.24 -2.34 -6.86
C ASN A 66 8.11 -1.68 -6.07
N GLY A 67 6.89 -1.81 -6.59
CA GLY A 67 5.70 -1.30 -5.93
C GLY A 67 4.53 -2.25 -6.00
N HIS A 68 3.57 -1.99 -5.11
CA HIS A 68 2.26 -2.61 -5.11
C HIS A 68 1.21 -1.52 -4.91
N GLY A 69 0.44 -1.26 -5.97
CA GLY A 69 -0.72 -0.37 -5.93
C GLY A 69 -1.89 -1.01 -5.20
N ILE A 70 -2.50 -0.27 -4.29
CA ILE A 70 -3.61 -0.78 -3.48
C ILE A 70 -4.93 -0.40 -4.18
N THR A 71 -5.60 -1.40 -4.74
CA THR A 71 -6.88 -1.28 -5.44
C THR A 71 -7.83 -2.41 -5.04
N ARG A 72 -8.43 -2.31 -3.87
CA ARG A 72 -9.37 -3.30 -3.33
C ARG A 72 -10.83 -2.92 -3.58
N GLY A 73 -11.13 -1.63 -3.69
CA GLY A 73 -12.49 -1.13 -3.86
C GLY A 73 -12.54 0.39 -3.77
N GLY A 74 -13.45 0.90 -2.93
CA GLY A 74 -13.54 2.32 -2.62
C GLY A 74 -12.39 2.82 -1.74
N VAL A 75 -12.44 4.12 -1.42
CA VAL A 75 -11.39 4.79 -0.64
C VAL A 75 -11.23 4.15 0.75
N GLU A 76 -12.35 3.78 1.40
CA GLU A 76 -12.33 3.13 2.71
C GLU A 76 -11.68 1.74 2.64
N GLU A 77 -12.01 0.93 1.63
CA GLU A 77 -11.44 -0.41 1.47
C GLU A 77 -9.96 -0.36 1.09
N ASN A 78 -9.55 0.62 0.29
CA ASN A 78 -8.15 0.86 -0.06
C ASN A 78 -7.36 1.30 1.19
N LEU A 79 -7.92 2.20 2.00
CA LEU A 79 -7.31 2.62 3.26
C LEU A 79 -7.23 1.45 4.24
N ALA A 80 -8.29 0.64 4.35
CA ALA A 80 -8.30 -0.56 5.18
C ALA A 80 -7.21 -1.55 4.76
N ALA A 81 -7.04 -1.76 3.44
CA ALA A 81 -5.99 -2.62 2.91
C ALA A 81 -4.59 -2.06 3.25
N LEU A 82 -4.36 -0.76 3.09
CA LEU A 82 -3.09 -0.13 3.50
C LEU A 82 -2.82 -0.36 4.99
N LEU A 83 -3.78 -0.05 5.87
CA LEU A 83 -3.62 -0.22 7.32
C LEU A 83 -3.31 -1.69 7.67
N ASN A 84 -3.99 -2.63 7.03
CA ASN A 84 -3.76 -4.06 7.26
C ASN A 84 -2.36 -4.49 6.80
N ILE A 85 -1.92 -4.05 5.62
CA ILE A 85 -0.56 -4.28 5.11
C ILE A 85 0.49 -3.71 6.06
N LEU A 86 0.33 -2.46 6.50
CA LEU A 86 1.32 -1.80 7.37
C LEU A 86 1.43 -2.46 8.75
N THR A 87 0.32 -2.99 9.25
CA THR A 87 0.24 -3.67 10.55
C THR A 87 0.80 -5.08 10.48
N ASN A 88 0.41 -5.86 9.46
CA ASN A 88 0.78 -7.27 9.34
C ASN A 88 2.08 -7.50 8.54
N LYS A 89 2.56 -6.48 7.83
CA LYS A 89 3.71 -6.54 6.90
C LYS A 89 3.54 -7.60 5.81
N THR A 90 2.32 -7.75 5.31
CA THR A 90 1.97 -8.73 4.28
C THR A 90 1.13 -8.11 3.17
N ILE A 91 1.32 -8.54 1.92
CA ILE A 91 0.47 -8.16 0.78
C ILE A 91 -0.24 -9.36 0.19
N LYS A 92 -1.51 -9.16 -0.19
CA LYS A 92 -2.25 -10.09 -1.05
C LYS A 92 -2.28 -9.53 -2.46
N GLY A 93 -1.48 -10.12 -3.35
CA GLY A 93 -1.36 -9.70 -4.74
C GLY A 93 0.07 -9.75 -5.23
N TRP A 94 0.33 -9.11 -6.36
CA TRP A 94 1.64 -9.06 -7.00
C TRP A 94 2.29 -7.71 -6.81
N GLU A 95 3.61 -7.71 -6.73
CA GLU A 95 4.44 -6.52 -6.92
C GLU A 95 5.00 -6.52 -8.34
N ALA A 96 5.39 -5.35 -8.81
CA ALA A 96 6.14 -5.19 -10.06
C ALA A 96 7.13 -4.03 -9.92
N PRO A 97 8.14 -3.92 -10.78
CA PRO A 97 8.94 -2.70 -10.89
C PRO A 97 8.03 -1.49 -11.11
N LEU A 98 8.36 -0.34 -10.54
CA LEU A 98 7.61 0.90 -10.82
C LEU A 98 7.74 1.30 -12.29
N LYS A 99 8.86 0.93 -12.92
CA LYS A 99 9.05 1.02 -14.35
C LYS A 99 9.91 -0.15 -14.84
N SER A 100 9.47 -0.83 -15.89
CA SER A 100 10.14 -1.97 -16.51
C SER A 100 10.40 -1.73 -18.00
N ASN A 101 11.48 -2.34 -18.51
CA ASN A 101 11.80 -2.35 -19.94
C ASN A 101 10.95 -3.37 -20.74
N ASP A 102 10.23 -4.28 -20.06
CA ASP A 102 9.46 -5.38 -20.67
C ASP A 102 7.94 -5.15 -20.72
N GLY A 103 7.47 -3.99 -20.27
CA GLY A 103 6.06 -3.57 -20.36
C GLY A 103 5.17 -3.96 -19.17
N HIS A 104 5.71 -4.58 -18.12
CA HIS A 104 4.96 -4.88 -16.90
C HIS A 104 5.36 -3.97 -15.73
N ASP A 105 4.58 -2.90 -15.53
CA ASP A 105 4.79 -1.88 -14.48
C ASP A 105 3.82 -2.06 -13.30
N ALA A 106 4.22 -1.61 -12.11
CA ALA A 106 3.36 -1.56 -10.94
C ALA A 106 2.14 -0.65 -11.18
N TRP A 107 0.97 -1.08 -10.72
CA TRP A 107 -0.25 -0.28 -10.86
C TRP A 107 -0.19 1.00 -10.02
N THR A 108 -0.20 2.17 -10.65
CA THR A 108 -0.15 3.46 -9.95
C THR A 108 -1.51 4.17 -9.85
N GLY A 109 -2.59 3.60 -10.39
CA GLY A 109 -3.90 4.25 -10.41
C GLY A 109 -4.66 4.27 -9.07
N GLY A 110 -4.12 3.66 -8.02
CA GLY A 110 -4.76 3.57 -6.70
C GLY A 110 -4.61 4.83 -5.83
N ASP A 111 -5.29 4.82 -4.68
CA ASP A 111 -5.14 5.84 -3.62
C ASP A 111 -3.78 5.77 -2.92
N PHE A 112 -3.21 4.56 -2.87
CA PHE A 112 -2.02 4.26 -2.10
C PHE A 112 -1.14 3.28 -2.87
N MET A 113 0.16 3.41 -2.68
CA MET A 113 1.14 2.44 -3.14
C MET A 113 2.16 2.23 -2.04
N ILE A 114 2.52 0.98 -1.81
CA ILE A 114 3.71 0.66 -1.04
C ILE A 114 4.84 0.38 -2.02
N ILE A 115 6.05 0.79 -1.65
CA ILE A 115 7.25 0.58 -2.47
C ILE A 115 8.34 -0.11 -1.64
N SER A 116 9.25 -0.79 -2.32
CA SER A 116 10.46 -1.36 -1.72
C SER A 116 11.47 -0.29 -1.32
N HIS A 117 12.54 -0.72 -0.65
CA HIS A 117 13.78 0.05 -0.61
C HIS A 117 14.43 0.08 -2.01
N PRO A 118 15.28 1.08 -2.31
CA PRO A 118 16.03 1.13 -3.57
C PRO A 118 16.81 -0.17 -3.80
N ASP A 119 16.86 -0.61 -5.05
CA ASP A 119 17.57 -1.80 -5.54
C ASP A 119 17.16 -3.10 -4.85
N SER A 120 15.95 -3.12 -4.27
CA SER A 120 15.39 -4.26 -3.54
C SER A 120 14.02 -4.63 -4.06
N THR A 121 13.66 -5.91 -3.96
CA THR A 121 12.28 -6.35 -4.14
C THR A 121 11.44 -5.93 -2.94
N LEU A 122 10.13 -5.73 -3.14
CA LEU A 122 9.21 -5.43 -2.03
C LEU A 122 8.92 -6.69 -1.22
N SER A 123 8.82 -7.85 -1.86
CA SER A 123 8.69 -9.16 -1.25
C SER A 123 10.02 -9.60 -0.67
N ILE A 124 9.98 -10.20 0.52
CA ILE A 124 11.18 -10.79 1.13
C ILE A 124 11.51 -12.07 0.38
N ARG A 125 12.70 -12.16 -0.21
CA ARG A 125 13.14 -13.30 -1.03
C ARG A 125 14.40 -13.96 -0.49
N GLU A 126 14.47 -15.27 -0.65
CA GLU A 126 15.64 -16.11 -0.33
C GLU A 126 15.85 -17.11 -1.48
N GLY A 127 17.04 -17.09 -2.10
CA GLY A 127 17.31 -17.91 -3.28
C GLY A 127 16.38 -17.64 -4.48
N GLY A 128 15.93 -16.38 -4.65
CA GLY A 128 15.02 -15.96 -5.72
C GLY A 128 13.53 -16.27 -5.49
N LYS A 129 13.20 -17.01 -4.44
CA LYS A 129 11.82 -17.37 -4.07
C LYS A 129 11.31 -16.49 -2.93
N VAL A 130 10.01 -16.25 -2.89
CA VAL A 130 9.36 -15.55 -1.77
C VAL A 130 9.60 -16.37 -0.50
N LYS A 131 10.23 -15.75 0.49
CA LYS A 131 10.71 -16.41 1.71
C LYS A 131 9.56 -16.86 2.61
N LYS A 132 8.51 -16.05 2.71
CA LYS A 132 7.37 -16.31 3.59
C LYS A 132 6.06 -15.89 2.96
N ILE A 133 5.10 -16.81 2.96
CA ILE A 133 3.71 -16.61 2.57
C ILE A 133 2.87 -17.13 3.73
N ASN A 134 1.89 -16.34 4.18
CA ASN A 134 0.89 -16.73 5.16
C ASN A 134 -0.52 -16.50 4.60
N ASP A 135 -1.55 -16.71 5.42
CA ASP A 135 -2.95 -16.59 5.00
C ASP A 135 -3.34 -15.17 4.55
N LEU A 136 -2.58 -14.15 4.98
CA LEU A 136 -2.76 -12.76 4.57
C LEU A 136 -1.95 -12.40 3.31
N GLY A 137 -0.97 -13.23 2.93
CA GLY A 137 -0.22 -13.14 1.70
C GLY A 137 1.30 -13.18 1.89
N MET A 138 2.04 -12.50 1.01
CA MET A 138 3.50 -12.51 1.00
C MET A 138 4.05 -11.50 2.00
N GLU A 139 5.07 -11.86 2.78
CA GLU A 139 5.76 -10.92 3.67
C GLU A 139 6.55 -9.88 2.85
N VAL A 140 6.48 -8.62 3.27
CA VAL A 140 7.08 -7.48 2.56
C VAL A 140 8.01 -6.64 3.41
N ASN A 141 9.07 -6.14 2.78
CA ASN A 141 9.97 -5.14 3.33
C ASN A 141 9.64 -3.77 2.72
N ILE A 142 8.82 -3.00 3.42
CA ILE A 142 8.26 -1.73 2.94
C ILE A 142 9.31 -0.63 3.11
N GLY A 143 9.81 -0.10 2.00
CA GLY A 143 10.70 1.06 1.98
C GLY A 143 9.97 2.39 2.07
N GLY A 144 8.70 2.44 1.69
CA GLY A 144 7.85 3.61 1.88
C GLY A 144 6.42 3.44 1.38
N VAL A 145 5.59 4.43 1.66
CA VAL A 145 4.21 4.55 1.18
C VAL A 145 4.06 5.86 0.44
N ILE A 146 3.55 5.79 -0.79
CA ILE A 146 3.17 6.96 -1.57
C ILE A 146 1.64 7.07 -1.52
N VAL A 147 1.16 8.24 -1.11
CA VAL A 147 -0.26 8.54 -0.89
C VAL A 147 -0.75 9.50 -1.98
N ALA A 148 -1.86 9.17 -2.65
CA ALA A 148 -2.40 10.01 -3.72
C ALA A 148 -2.64 11.46 -3.22
N PRO A 149 -2.45 12.50 -4.06
CA PRO A 149 -2.58 13.90 -3.65
C PRO A 149 -3.92 14.21 -2.96
N ARG A 150 -5.01 13.57 -3.40
CA ARG A 150 -6.35 13.69 -2.77
C ARG A 150 -6.42 13.18 -1.33
N MET A 151 -5.58 12.20 -1.00
CA MET A 151 -5.50 11.56 0.32
C MET A 151 -4.44 12.22 1.23
N THR A 152 -3.83 13.34 0.84
CA THR A 152 -2.87 14.06 1.69
C THR A 152 -3.40 14.46 3.08
N PRO A 153 -4.70 14.77 3.30
CA PRO A 153 -5.20 15.12 4.63
C PRO A 153 -4.99 14.04 5.71
N ILE A 154 -4.88 12.77 5.32
CA ILE A 154 -4.73 11.66 6.28
C ILE A 154 -3.26 11.33 6.62
N ILE A 155 -2.28 11.90 5.91
CA ILE A 155 -0.85 11.54 6.05
C ILE A 155 -0.35 11.67 7.49
N GLU A 156 -0.67 12.76 8.17
CA GLU A 156 -0.17 13.00 9.54
C GLU A 156 -0.70 11.99 10.54
N GLU A 157 -1.94 11.52 10.35
CA GLU A 157 -2.51 10.46 11.19
C GLU A 157 -1.87 9.10 10.88
N LEU A 158 -1.60 8.82 9.60
CA LEU A 158 -0.85 7.62 9.20
C LEU A 158 0.57 7.59 9.79
N LYS A 159 1.28 8.72 9.79
CA LYS A 159 2.62 8.84 10.40
C LYS A 159 2.58 8.60 11.92
N LYS A 160 1.53 9.04 12.61
CA LYS A 160 1.35 8.76 14.05
C LYS A 160 1.10 7.28 14.31
N LEU A 161 0.31 6.61 13.47
CA LEU A 161 0.02 5.19 13.59
C LEU A 161 1.22 4.31 13.23
N PHE A 162 2.05 4.76 12.28
CA PHE A 162 3.20 4.02 11.76
C PHE A 162 4.46 4.89 11.74
N PRO A 163 5.02 5.27 12.91
CA PRO A 163 6.13 6.22 12.99
C PRO A 163 7.43 5.73 12.35
N ASN A 164 7.56 4.43 12.12
CA ASN A 164 8.72 3.81 11.49
C ASN A 164 8.56 3.62 9.97
N VAL A 165 7.48 4.14 9.38
CA VAL A 165 7.21 4.02 7.95
C VAL A 165 7.29 5.41 7.32
N GLU A 166 8.06 5.51 6.24
CA GLU A 166 8.13 6.72 5.43
C GLU A 166 6.82 6.85 4.63
N ILE A 167 6.02 7.87 4.96
CA ILE A 167 4.71 8.12 4.34
C ILE A 167 4.76 9.49 3.67
N VAL A 168 4.60 9.48 2.34
CA VAL A 168 4.91 10.63 1.49
C VAL A 168 3.71 10.95 0.58
N SER A 169 3.46 12.23 0.36
CA SER A 169 2.50 12.69 -0.64
C SER A 169 2.95 12.31 -2.04
N GLY A 170 2.02 11.96 -2.92
CA GLY A 170 2.29 11.77 -4.35
C GLY A 170 2.86 13.02 -5.02
N GLU A 171 2.60 14.22 -4.48
CA GLU A 171 3.23 15.48 -4.94
C GLU A 171 4.73 15.52 -4.60
N ASP A 172 5.14 14.90 -3.49
CA ASP A 172 6.52 14.86 -3.00
C ASP A 172 7.27 13.60 -3.46
N ALA A 173 6.59 12.67 -4.13
CA ALA A 173 7.17 11.41 -4.59
C ALA A 173 8.45 11.58 -5.42
N PRO A 174 8.55 12.52 -6.39
CA PRO A 174 9.79 12.69 -7.16
C PRO A 174 10.99 13.04 -6.28
N LYS A 175 10.81 13.97 -5.33
CA LYS A 175 11.88 14.37 -4.40
C LYS A 175 12.28 13.19 -3.51
N TYR A 176 11.29 12.48 -2.97
CA TYR A 176 11.52 11.35 -2.09
C TYR A 176 12.29 10.23 -2.78
N LEU A 177 11.80 9.77 -3.94
CA LEU A 177 12.39 8.65 -4.68
C LEU A 177 13.81 8.96 -5.16
N SER A 178 14.08 10.18 -5.62
CA SER A 178 15.43 10.57 -6.02
C SER A 178 16.39 10.68 -4.84
N SER A 179 15.93 11.08 -3.66
CA SER A 179 16.80 11.27 -2.48
C SER A 179 17.32 9.98 -1.85
N LYS A 180 16.67 8.84 -2.13
CA LYS A 180 17.01 7.54 -1.50
C LYS A 180 17.94 6.70 -2.37
N ILE A 181 18.09 7.02 -3.65
CA ILE A 181 19.08 6.38 -4.53
C ILE A 181 20.46 6.91 -4.12
N LYS A 182 21.35 6.02 -3.67
CA LYS A 182 22.72 6.39 -3.37
C LYS A 182 23.45 6.67 -4.69
N SER A 183 24.04 7.85 -4.80
CA SER A 183 25.07 8.16 -5.81
C SER A 183 26.31 7.31 -5.62
#